data_AF-A0A841WPG6-F1
#
_entry.id   AF-A0A841WPG6-F1
#
_cell.length_a   1.000
_cell.length_b   1.000
_cell.length_c   1.000
_cell.angle_alpha   90.00
_cell.angle_beta   90.00
_cell.angle_gamma   90.00
#
_symmetry.space_group_name_H-M   'P 1'
#
loop_
_entity.id
_entity.type
_entity.pdbx_description
1 polymer ?
#
loop_
_entity_poly.entity_id
_entity_poly.type
_entity_poly.pdbx_seq_one_letter_code
_entity_poly.pdbx_strand_id
1 'polypeptide(L)'
;MPKFNILQPFRKKSQQSRWPVWLPYPTCWLKSLIISIFLQFIIYVAQMIGKTGYFIANSVRSIELLVLFSIITIISPIVIIALTHHCLHLVLSRFLPDIQAPEIGITKGFIPKLMSWWEGLYGWLVIILSTLVSIFICTLLLPFFNLNYLQAVEDYTDFQRRIIVIFGITWLIQGALLYQIEYLVRNWLLSVYSQDKS
;
A
#
# COMPACT_ATOMS: atom_id res chain seq x y z
N MET A 1 -45.61 -25.43 -23.31
CA MET A 1 -44.32 -25.13 -22.61
C MET A 1 -43.30 -24.82 -23.68
N PRO A 2 -42.61 -23.67 -23.63
CA PRO A 2 -41.66 -23.35 -22.56
C PRO A 2 -41.81 -21.93 -21.98
N LYS A 3 -41.48 -21.76 -20.69
CA LYS A 3 -41.23 -20.44 -20.08
C LYS A 3 -39.74 -20.37 -19.74
N PHE A 4 -38.95 -19.76 -20.61
CA PHE A 4 -37.62 -19.28 -20.26
C PHE A 4 -37.79 -17.97 -19.47
N ASN A 5 -37.78 -18.05 -18.15
CA ASN A 5 -37.62 -16.87 -17.30
C ASN A 5 -36.13 -16.52 -17.23
N ILE A 6 -35.63 -15.85 -18.27
CA ILE A 6 -34.36 -15.11 -18.22
C ILE A 6 -34.71 -13.63 -18.14
N LEU A 7 -35.01 -13.13 -16.94
CA LEU A 7 -35.01 -11.70 -16.67
C LEU A 7 -34.36 -11.46 -15.32
N GLN A 8 -33.11 -11.00 -15.39
CA GLN A 8 -32.43 -10.28 -14.32
C GLN A 8 -33.30 -9.10 -13.87
N PRO A 9 -33.07 -8.62 -12.63
CA PRO A 9 -32.29 -7.40 -12.58
C PRO A 9 -31.31 -7.43 -11.41
N PHE A 10 -30.10 -7.95 -11.63
CA PHE A 10 -28.95 -7.50 -10.84
C PHE A 10 -28.47 -6.15 -11.40
N ARG A 11 -29.36 -5.15 -11.44
CA ARG A 11 -28.94 -3.75 -11.44
C ARG A 11 -28.45 -3.49 -10.02
N LYS A 12 -27.18 -3.78 -9.77
CA LYS A 12 -26.46 -3.25 -8.62
C LYS A 12 -26.47 -1.74 -8.83
N LYS A 13 -27.45 -1.04 -8.24
CA LYS A 13 -27.40 0.42 -8.10
C LYS A 13 -26.01 0.71 -7.57
N SER A 14 -25.19 1.43 -8.33
CA SER A 14 -24.04 2.09 -7.75
C SER A 14 -24.60 2.97 -6.65
N GLN A 15 -24.47 2.54 -5.40
CA GLN A 15 -24.71 3.40 -4.27
C GLN A 15 -23.72 4.54 -4.45
N GLN A 16 -24.20 5.67 -4.95
CA GLN A 16 -23.47 6.93 -4.92
C GLN A 16 -23.06 7.12 -3.45
N SER A 17 -21.79 6.83 -3.18
CA SER A 17 -21.21 7.06 -1.87
C SER A 17 -21.41 8.54 -1.59
N ARG A 18 -22.05 8.87 -0.47
CA ARG A 18 -22.23 10.27 -0.03
C ARG A 18 -20.90 10.93 0.36
N TRP A 19 -19.78 10.21 0.23
CA TRP A 19 -18.45 10.69 0.51
C TRP A 19 -17.96 11.62 -0.61
N PRO A 20 -17.35 12.76 -0.26
CA PRO A 20 -16.77 13.64 -1.27
C PRO A 20 -15.59 12.96 -1.96
N VAL A 21 -15.50 13.13 -3.28
CA VAL A 21 -14.44 12.52 -4.12
C VAL A 21 -13.03 13.01 -3.75
N TRP A 22 -12.92 14.24 -3.23
CA TRP A 22 -11.66 14.86 -2.84
C TRP A 22 -11.10 14.33 -1.50
N LEU A 23 -11.94 13.65 -0.69
CA LEU A 23 -11.49 13.03 0.55
C LEU A 23 -11.33 11.51 0.33
N PRO A 24 -10.18 10.90 0.69
CA PRO A 24 -10.02 9.47 0.51
C PRO A 24 -11.09 8.67 1.26
N TYR A 25 -11.61 7.63 0.61
CA TYR A 25 -12.58 6.73 1.24
C TYR A 25 -11.93 6.02 2.45
N PRO A 26 -12.72 5.61 3.47
CA PRO A 26 -12.20 4.92 4.66
C PRO A 26 -11.34 3.69 4.34
N THR A 27 -11.66 2.97 3.26
CA THR A 27 -10.88 1.82 2.78
C THR A 27 -9.48 2.23 2.30
N CYS A 28 -9.32 3.39 1.67
CA CYS A 28 -8.04 3.93 1.23
C CYS A 28 -7.16 4.34 2.42
N TRP A 29 -7.75 4.91 3.47
CA TRP A 29 -7.05 5.19 4.73
C TRP A 29 -6.57 3.90 5.41
N LEU A 30 -7.41 2.87 5.46
CA LEU A 30 -7.03 1.58 6.01
C LEU A 30 -5.87 0.96 5.23
N LYS A 31 -5.92 0.94 3.89
CA LYS A 31 -4.81 0.49 3.04
C LYS A 31 -3.51 1.25 3.35
N SER A 32 -3.59 2.57 3.49
CA SER A 32 -2.44 3.42 3.82
C SER A 32 -1.87 3.14 5.22
N LEU A 33 -2.71 2.85 6.21
CA LEU A 33 -2.29 2.45 7.55
C LEU A 33 -1.62 1.07 7.56
N ILE A 34 -2.16 0.10 6.83
CA ILE A 34 -1.56 -1.23 6.72
C ILE A 34 -0.16 -1.12 6.12
N ILE A 35 -0.02 -0.33 5.07
CA ILE A 35 1.27 -0.19 4.40
C ILE A 35 2.27 0.65 5.18
N SER A 36 1.82 1.58 6.04
CA SER A 36 2.70 2.31 6.95
C SER A 36 3.31 1.39 8.02
N ILE A 37 2.50 0.48 8.58
CA ILE A 37 2.98 -0.55 9.52
C ILE A 37 3.97 -1.47 8.79
N PHE A 38 3.66 -1.87 7.56
CA PHE A 38 4.56 -2.67 6.74
C PHE A 38 5.88 -1.95 6.47
N LEU A 39 5.84 -0.66 6.15
CA LEU A 39 7.04 0.16 5.97
C LEU A 39 7.87 0.21 7.26
N GLN A 40 7.25 0.35 8.44
CA GLN A 40 7.97 0.32 9.71
C GLN A 40 8.71 -1.01 9.91
N PHE A 41 8.09 -2.13 9.55
CA PHE A 41 8.72 -3.43 9.56
C PHE A 41 9.91 -3.51 8.59
N ILE A 42 9.77 -2.99 7.36
CA ILE A 42 10.87 -2.90 6.40
C ILE A 42 12.03 -2.06 6.98
N ILE A 43 11.74 -0.89 7.55
CA ILE A 43 12.76 -0.01 8.14
C ILE A 43 13.51 -0.74 9.25
N TYR A 44 12.79 -1.43 10.13
CA TYR A 44 13.39 -2.23 11.20
C TYR A 44 14.31 -3.34 10.65
N VAL A 45 13.84 -4.12 9.67
CA VAL A 45 14.63 -5.16 9.02
C VAL A 45 15.85 -4.56 8.31
N ALA A 46 15.69 -3.43 7.61
CA ALA A 46 16.77 -2.73 6.92
C ALA A 46 17.83 -2.21 7.91
N GLN A 47 17.44 -1.71 9.08
CA GLN A 47 18.37 -1.30 10.13
C GLN A 47 19.15 -2.50 10.69
N MET A 48 18.47 -3.63 10.91
CA MET A 48 19.12 -4.86 11.38
C MET A 48 20.10 -5.41 10.33
N ILE A 49 19.71 -5.40 9.05
CA ILE A 49 20.58 -5.74 7.93
C ILE A 49 21.72 -4.72 7.81
N GLY A 50 21.51 -3.42 8.01
CA GLY A 50 22.61 -2.45 7.97
C GLY A 50 23.67 -2.72 9.04
N LYS A 51 23.23 -3.06 10.26
CA LYS A 51 24.12 -3.40 11.39
C LYS A 51 24.88 -4.72 11.19
N THR A 52 24.25 -5.72 10.57
CA THR A 52 24.81 -7.07 10.41
C THR A 52 25.41 -7.33 9.02
N GLY A 53 24.97 -6.58 8.03
CA GLY A 53 25.22 -6.78 6.61
C GLY A 53 26.64 -6.42 6.21
N TYR A 54 27.31 -5.54 6.95
CA TYR A 54 28.74 -5.29 6.74
C TYR A 54 29.57 -6.57 6.96
N PHE A 55 29.25 -7.37 7.99
CA PHE A 55 29.92 -8.63 8.26
C PHE A 55 29.63 -9.69 7.18
N ILE A 56 28.38 -9.73 6.70
CA ILE A 56 27.96 -10.67 5.65
C ILE A 56 28.59 -10.29 4.30
N ALA A 57 28.58 -9.00 3.94
CA ALA A 57 29.19 -8.50 2.71
C ALA A 57 30.70 -8.78 2.66
N ASN A 58 31.40 -8.65 3.79
CA ASN A 58 32.82 -8.99 3.86
C ASN A 58 33.09 -10.51 3.84
N SER A 59 32.09 -11.33 4.18
CA SER A 59 32.18 -12.80 4.16
C SER A 59 31.84 -13.41 2.79
N VAL A 60 31.08 -12.68 1.96
CA VAL A 60 30.70 -13.11 0.61
C VAL A 60 31.80 -12.74 -0.37
N ARG A 61 32.59 -13.75 -0.78
CA ARG A 61 33.76 -13.57 -1.65
C ARG A 61 33.43 -13.31 -3.13
N SER A 62 32.17 -13.52 -3.54
CA SER A 62 31.70 -13.33 -4.93
C SER A 62 30.71 -12.18 -5.04
N ILE A 63 31.03 -11.21 -5.90
CA ILE A 63 30.17 -10.07 -6.21
C ILE A 63 28.82 -10.49 -6.82
N GLU A 64 28.79 -11.62 -7.56
CA GLU A 64 27.60 -12.14 -8.22
C GLU A 64 26.53 -12.55 -7.20
N LEU A 65 26.94 -13.24 -6.13
CA LEU A 65 26.05 -13.65 -5.05
C LEU A 65 25.49 -12.44 -4.32
N LEU A 66 26.32 -11.42 -4.06
CA LEU A 66 25.89 -10.18 -3.42
C LEU A 66 24.82 -9.46 -4.25
N VAL A 67 25.01 -9.36 -5.57
CA VAL A 67 24.03 -8.78 -6.49
C VAL A 67 22.73 -9.58 -6.48
N LEU A 68 22.80 -10.92 -6.54
CA LEU A 68 21.62 -11.78 -6.54
C LEU A 68 20.81 -11.65 -5.23
N PHE A 69 21.48 -11.67 -4.06
CA PHE A 69 20.82 -11.45 -2.78
C PHE A 69 20.22 -10.04 -2.67
N SER A 70 20.86 -9.02 -3.24
CA SER A 70 20.34 -7.65 -3.26
C SER A 70 19.05 -7.56 -4.07
N ILE A 71 19.00 -8.19 -5.25
CA ILE A 71 17.81 -8.24 -6.10
C ILE A 71 16.65 -8.94 -5.38
N ILE A 72 16.92 -10.10 -4.77
CA ILE A 72 15.89 -10.83 -3.99
C ILE A 72 15.36 -9.97 -2.85
N THR A 73 16.24 -9.27 -2.15
CA THR A 73 15.87 -8.37 -1.05
C THR A 73 14.96 -7.25 -1.53
N ILE A 74 15.24 -6.64 -2.69
CA ILE A 74 14.42 -5.58 -3.28
C ILE A 74 13.05 -6.09 -3.77
N ILE A 75 12.98 -7.32 -4.28
CA ILE A 75 11.73 -7.90 -4.81
C ILE A 75 10.85 -8.48 -3.69
N SER A 76 11.46 -8.95 -2.59
CA SER A 76 10.76 -9.58 -1.47
C SER A 76 9.56 -8.78 -0.92
N PRO A 77 9.58 -7.44 -0.82
CA PRO A 77 8.46 -6.68 -0.28
C PRO A 77 7.20 -6.81 -1.13
N ILE A 78 7.34 -6.93 -2.46
CA ILE A 78 6.19 -7.09 -3.38
C ILE A 78 5.42 -8.37 -3.02
N VAL A 79 6.14 -9.47 -2.82
CA VAL A 79 5.56 -10.77 -2.46
C VAL A 79 4.86 -10.68 -1.10
N ILE A 80 5.49 -10.05 -0.12
CA ILE A 80 4.94 -9.94 1.23
C ILE A 80 3.69 -9.05 1.24
N ILE A 81 3.69 -7.93 0.52
CA ILE A 81 2.50 -7.05 0.40
C ILE A 81 1.36 -7.82 -0.29
N ALA A 82 1.64 -8.50 -1.40
CA ALA A 82 0.63 -9.29 -2.12
C ALA A 82 -0.01 -10.38 -1.23
N LEU A 83 0.80 -11.09 -0.45
CA LEU A 83 0.33 -12.10 0.50
C LEU A 83 -0.46 -11.49 1.65
N THR A 84 -0.01 -10.35 2.19
CA THR A 84 -0.71 -9.62 3.26
C THR A 84 -2.08 -9.18 2.79
N HIS A 85 -2.17 -8.61 1.59
CA HIS A 85 -3.43 -8.22 0.97
C HIS A 85 -4.38 -9.41 0.77
N HIS A 86 -3.88 -10.53 0.26
CA HIS A 86 -4.67 -11.76 0.10
C HIS A 86 -5.17 -12.30 1.44
N CYS A 87 -4.32 -12.37 2.45
CA CYS A 87 -4.67 -12.82 3.79
C CYS A 87 -5.72 -11.90 4.42
N LEU A 88 -5.52 -10.59 4.31
CA LEU A 88 -6.44 -9.59 4.83
C LEU A 88 -7.82 -9.71 4.17
N HIS A 89 -7.86 -9.94 2.85
CA HIS A 89 -9.11 -10.21 2.15
C HIS A 89 -9.80 -11.50 2.61
N LEU A 90 -9.05 -12.56 2.89
CA LEU A 90 -9.59 -13.80 3.47
C LEU A 90 -10.17 -13.58 4.87
N VAL A 91 -9.48 -12.81 5.72
CA VAL A 91 -9.95 -12.47 7.07
C VAL A 91 -11.20 -11.60 6.99
N LEU A 92 -11.19 -10.53 6.20
CA LEU A 92 -12.36 -9.67 6.03
C LEU A 92 -13.56 -10.40 5.42
N SER A 93 -13.35 -11.30 4.45
CA SER A 93 -14.47 -12.08 3.88
C SER A 93 -15.11 -13.03 4.90
N ARG A 94 -14.34 -13.49 5.89
CA ARG A 94 -14.81 -14.41 6.93
C ARG A 94 -15.47 -13.69 8.11
N PHE A 95 -14.96 -12.53 8.51
CA PHE A 95 -15.40 -11.85 9.74
C PHE A 95 -16.29 -10.63 9.49
N LEU A 96 -16.12 -9.93 8.36
CA LEU A 96 -16.80 -8.66 8.05
C LEU A 96 -17.21 -8.60 6.56
N PRO A 97 -18.10 -9.51 6.10
CA PRO A 97 -18.48 -9.59 4.69
C PRO A 97 -19.15 -8.31 4.16
N ASP A 98 -19.81 -7.53 5.02
CA ASP A 98 -20.49 -6.28 4.64
C ASP A 98 -19.53 -5.13 4.29
N ILE A 99 -18.27 -5.21 4.71
CA ILE A 99 -17.24 -4.19 4.42
C ILE A 99 -16.51 -4.48 3.10
N GLN A 100 -16.73 -5.65 2.50
CA GLN A 100 -16.08 -6.01 1.25
C GLN A 100 -16.64 -5.21 0.08
N ALA A 101 -15.73 -4.54 -0.63
CA ALA A 101 -16.07 -3.87 -1.88
C ALA A 101 -16.63 -4.91 -2.87
N PRO A 102 -17.81 -4.66 -3.49
CA PRO A 102 -18.49 -5.59 -4.37
C PRO A 102 -17.71 -5.98 -5.64
N GLU A 103 -16.60 -5.30 -5.88
CA GLU A 103 -15.67 -5.43 -7.00
C GLU A 103 -14.67 -6.58 -6.81
N ILE A 104 -14.60 -7.14 -5.60
CA ILE A 104 -13.66 -8.20 -5.21
C ILE A 104 -14.52 -9.43 -4.90
N GLY A 105 -14.87 -10.17 -5.95
CA GLY A 105 -15.69 -11.38 -5.79
C GLY A 105 -15.10 -12.36 -4.76
N ILE A 106 -15.95 -13.22 -4.19
CA ILE A 106 -15.61 -14.14 -3.09
C ILE A 106 -14.26 -14.84 -3.37
N THR A 107 -13.24 -14.53 -2.56
CA THR A 107 -11.94 -15.21 -2.64
C THR A 107 -12.03 -16.54 -1.92
N LYS A 108 -11.85 -17.64 -2.67
CA LYS A 108 -11.67 -18.98 -2.11
C LYS A 108 -10.29 -19.48 -2.50
N GLY A 109 -9.54 -20.05 -1.54
CA GLY A 109 -8.23 -20.68 -1.76
C GLY A 109 -7.05 -19.93 -1.11
N PHE A 110 -5.96 -20.67 -0.89
CA PHE A 110 -4.73 -20.17 -0.27
C PHE A 110 -3.79 -19.43 -1.24
N ILE A 111 -3.98 -19.59 -2.55
CA ILE A 111 -3.12 -18.99 -3.57
C ILE A 111 -3.62 -17.58 -3.93
N PRO A 112 -2.75 -16.56 -3.93
CA PRO A 112 -3.13 -15.20 -4.32
C PRO A 112 -3.58 -15.16 -5.79
N LYS A 113 -4.71 -14.50 -6.04
CA LYS A 113 -5.18 -14.24 -7.41
C LYS A 113 -4.34 -13.13 -8.04
N LEU A 114 -4.39 -12.99 -9.37
CA LEU A 114 -3.70 -11.92 -10.11
C LEU A 114 -3.99 -10.52 -9.55
N MET A 115 -5.21 -10.29 -9.05
CA MET A 115 -5.60 -9.05 -8.37
C MET A 115 -4.76 -8.76 -7.12
N SER A 116 -4.43 -9.78 -6.32
CA SER A 116 -3.61 -9.61 -5.11
C SER A 116 -2.16 -9.28 -5.44
N TRP A 117 -1.64 -9.80 -6.55
CA TRP A 117 -0.32 -9.41 -7.07
C TRP A 117 -0.30 -7.95 -7.55
N TRP A 118 -1.36 -7.52 -8.22
CA TRP A 118 -1.53 -6.12 -8.60
C TRP A 118 -1.57 -5.20 -7.37
N GLU A 119 -2.32 -5.57 -6.34
CA GLU A 119 -2.36 -4.84 -5.08
C GLU A 119 -0.98 -4.78 -4.39
N GLY A 120 -0.21 -5.86 -4.46
CA GLY A 120 1.18 -5.90 -3.99
C GLY A 120 2.10 -4.93 -4.72
N LEU A 121 2.06 -4.96 -6.05
CA LEU A 121 2.83 -4.03 -6.90
C LEU A 121 2.42 -2.58 -6.68
N TYR A 122 1.12 -2.31 -6.62
CA TYR A 122 0.60 -0.98 -6.37
C TYR A 122 0.99 -0.47 -4.98
N GLY A 123 0.90 -1.32 -3.95
CA GLY A 123 1.39 -0.97 -2.61
C GLY A 123 2.88 -0.61 -2.61
N TRP A 124 3.70 -1.36 -3.33
CA TRP A 124 5.13 -1.02 -3.48
C TRP A 124 5.35 0.33 -4.15
N LEU A 125 4.59 0.62 -5.22
CA LEU A 125 4.60 1.92 -5.89
C LEU A 125 4.19 3.06 -4.93
N VAL A 126 3.15 2.84 -4.12
CA VAL A 126 2.68 3.81 -3.10
C VAL A 126 3.80 4.11 -2.10
N ILE A 127 4.49 3.08 -1.59
CA ILE A 127 5.63 3.28 -0.70
C ILE A 127 6.69 4.16 -1.35
N ILE A 128 7.11 3.83 -2.58
CA ILE A 128 8.16 4.58 -3.28
C ILE A 128 7.74 6.04 -3.50
N LEU A 129 6.55 6.27 -4.06
CA LEU A 129 6.08 7.61 -4.40
C LEU A 129 5.85 8.47 -3.15
N SER A 130 5.15 7.96 -2.15
CA SER A 130 4.90 8.69 -0.90
C SER A 130 6.21 8.99 -0.17
N THR A 131 7.18 8.07 -0.19
CA THR A 131 8.49 8.31 0.42
C THR A 131 9.28 9.36 -0.33
N LEU A 132 9.28 9.32 -1.67
CA LEU A 132 10.03 10.28 -2.49
C LEU A 132 9.47 11.70 -2.36
N VAL A 133 8.14 11.85 -2.39
CA VAL A 133 7.47 13.14 -2.15
C VAL A 133 7.71 13.62 -0.72
N SER A 134 7.62 12.74 0.27
CA SER A 134 7.89 13.10 1.67
C SER A 134 9.34 13.52 1.87
N ILE A 135 10.32 12.80 1.34
CA ILE A 135 11.75 13.18 1.39
C ILE A 135 11.97 14.53 0.73
N PHE A 136 11.36 14.77 -0.43
CA PHE A 136 11.46 16.06 -1.11
C PHE A 136 10.95 17.21 -0.23
N ILE A 137 9.75 17.06 0.35
CA ILE A 137 9.16 18.06 1.26
C ILE A 137 10.03 18.22 2.53
N CYS A 138 10.46 17.12 3.14
CA CYS A 138 11.31 17.14 4.33
C CYS A 138 12.64 17.85 4.06
N THR A 139 13.25 17.62 2.89
CA THR A 139 14.53 18.24 2.50
C THR A 139 14.38 19.74 2.36
N LEU A 140 13.28 20.22 1.75
CA LEU A 140 13.01 21.66 1.63
C LEU A 140 12.75 22.31 2.99
N LEU A 141 12.14 21.59 3.92
CA LEU A 141 11.78 22.09 5.25
C LEU A 141 12.89 21.92 6.29
N LEU A 142 13.88 21.06 6.03
CA LEU A 142 14.99 20.75 6.91
C LEU A 142 15.69 21.99 7.52
N PRO A 143 16.10 23.00 6.72
CA PRO A 143 16.81 24.17 7.25
C PRO A 143 15.92 25.05 8.14
N PHE A 144 14.61 25.07 7.91
CA PHE A 144 13.68 25.88 8.71
C PHE A 144 13.49 25.33 10.13
N PHE A 145 13.73 24.03 10.32
CA PHE A 145 13.48 23.34 11.59
C PHE A 145 14.76 22.86 12.29
N ASN A 146 15.94 23.23 11.77
CA ASN A 146 17.24 22.77 12.29
C ASN A 146 17.31 21.24 12.45
N LEU A 147 16.75 20.50 11.49
CA LEU A 147 16.83 19.04 11.45
C LEU A 147 18.11 18.61 10.73
N ASN A 148 18.68 17.46 11.09
CA ASN A 148 19.89 16.93 10.46
C ASN A 148 19.76 15.42 10.22
N TYR A 149 19.93 14.99 8.97
CA TYR A 149 19.89 13.58 8.59
C TYR A 149 20.92 12.70 9.32
N LEU A 150 22.02 13.29 9.80
CA LEU A 150 23.08 12.57 10.52
C LEU A 150 22.76 12.33 12.00
N GLN A 151 21.78 13.06 12.55
CA GLN A 151 21.39 12.92 13.95
C GLN A 151 20.37 11.79 14.10
N ALA A 152 20.57 10.93 15.10
CA ALA A 152 19.62 9.87 15.40
C ALA A 152 18.30 10.48 15.90
N VAL A 153 17.18 9.82 15.58
CA VAL A 153 15.84 10.30 15.98
C VAL A 153 15.69 10.40 17.51
N GLU A 154 16.44 9.58 18.24
CA GLU A 154 16.47 9.55 19.70
C GLU A 154 17.06 10.82 20.32
N ASP A 155 17.98 11.47 19.61
CA ASP A 155 18.69 12.68 20.07
C ASP A 155 17.91 13.97 19.77
N TYR A 156 16.76 13.88 19.10
CA TYR A 156 15.95 15.04 18.78
C TYR A 156 15.21 15.57 20.01
N THR A 157 15.13 16.90 20.08
CA THR A 157 14.27 17.61 21.04
C THR A 157 12.80 17.27 20.83
N ASP A 158 11.96 17.49 21.84
CA ASP A 158 10.52 17.25 21.74
C ASP A 158 9.85 18.00 20.57
N PHE A 159 10.35 19.20 20.26
CA PHE A 159 9.87 19.99 19.12
C PHE A 159 10.18 19.31 17.79
N GLN A 160 11.43 18.89 17.58
CA GLN A 160 11.86 18.17 16.37
C GLN A 160 11.12 16.83 16.21
N ARG A 161 10.90 16.12 17.32
CA ARG A 161 10.12 14.87 17.33
C ARG A 161 8.68 15.09 16.86
N ARG A 162 8.03 16.19 17.29
CA ARG A 162 6.69 16.55 16.80
C ARG A 162 6.67 16.83 15.30
N ILE A 163 7.70 17.47 14.77
CA ILE A 163 7.83 17.73 13.32
C ILE A 163 7.94 16.41 12.53
N ILE A 164 8.70 15.44 13.02
CA ILE A 164 8.81 14.11 12.38
C ILE A 164 7.46 13.40 12.36
N VAL A 165 6.67 13.52 13.43
CA VAL A 165 5.29 12.98 13.44
C VAL A 165 4.43 13.64 12.37
N ILE A 166 4.55 14.95 12.17
CA ILE A 166 3.84 15.67 11.09
C ILE A 166 4.26 15.13 9.72
N PHE A 167 5.53 14.82 9.50
CA PHE A 167 5.99 14.19 8.26
C PHE A 167 5.40 12.79 8.09
N GLY A 168 5.32 11.98 9.15
CA GLY A 168 4.64 10.68 9.11
C GLY A 168 3.15 10.78 8.77
N ILE A 169 2.44 11.77 9.33
CA ILE A 169 1.04 12.04 8.99
C ILE A 169 0.91 12.47 7.53
N THR A 170 1.81 13.32 7.05
CA THR A 170 1.84 13.79 5.67
C THR A 170 2.06 12.63 4.70
N TRP A 171 2.99 11.73 5.02
CA TRP A 171 3.23 10.50 4.26
C TRP A 171 1.97 9.62 4.19
N LEU A 172 1.26 9.47 5.30
CA LEU A 172 0.02 8.70 5.38
C LEU A 172 -1.09 9.32 4.53
N ILE A 173 -1.25 10.64 4.58
CA ILE A 173 -2.22 11.37 3.73
C ILE A 173 -1.90 11.13 2.24
N GLN A 174 -0.63 11.23 1.85
CA GLN A 174 -0.21 10.96 0.47
C GLN A 174 -0.53 9.52 0.04
N GLY A 175 -0.25 8.53 0.90
CA GLY A 175 -0.58 7.14 0.64
C GLY A 175 -2.09 6.93 0.45
N ALA A 176 -2.92 7.52 1.31
CA ALA A 176 -4.37 7.46 1.18
C ALA A 176 -4.87 8.11 -0.12
N LEU A 177 -4.27 9.23 -0.55
CA LEU A 177 -4.59 9.89 -1.82
C LEU A 177 -4.21 9.04 -3.03
N LEU A 178 -3.06 8.36 -3.01
CA LEU A 178 -2.69 7.44 -4.09
C LEU A 178 -3.70 6.29 -4.19
N TYR A 179 -4.04 5.63 -3.08
CA TYR A 179 -5.08 4.61 -3.08
C TYR A 179 -6.46 5.12 -3.50
N GLN A 180 -6.78 6.40 -3.25
CA GLN A 180 -8.01 7.02 -3.77
C GLN A 180 -7.99 7.09 -5.31
N ILE A 181 -6.85 7.46 -5.91
CA ILE A 181 -6.70 7.50 -7.37
C ILE A 181 -6.90 6.10 -7.97
N GLU A 182 -6.27 5.07 -7.40
CA GLU A 182 -6.46 3.66 -7.82
C GLU A 182 -7.96 3.29 -7.84
N TYR A 183 -8.65 3.59 -6.74
CA TYR A 183 -10.06 3.29 -6.56
C TYR A 183 -10.94 3.99 -7.60
N LEU A 184 -10.72 5.29 -7.82
CA LEU A 184 -11.50 6.07 -8.79
C LEU A 184 -11.28 5.59 -10.22
N VAL A 185 -10.03 5.30 -10.60
CA VAL A 185 -9.71 4.78 -11.94
C VAL A 185 -10.38 3.43 -12.17
N ARG A 186 -10.34 2.53 -11.18
CA ARG A 186 -10.98 1.21 -11.28
C ARG A 186 -12.48 1.29 -11.44
N ASN A 187 -13.13 2.14 -10.64
CA ASN A 187 -14.57 2.37 -10.75
C ASN A 187 -14.97 3.00 -12.08
N TRP A 188 -14.18 3.96 -12.57
CA TRP A 188 -14.41 4.58 -13.87
C TRP A 188 -14.32 3.54 -14.99
N LEU A 189 -13.26 2.72 -15.02
CA LEU A 189 -13.11 1.65 -16.02
C LEU A 189 -14.27 0.65 -16.01
N LEU A 190 -14.70 0.23 -14.82
CA LEU A 190 -15.86 -0.66 -14.67
C LEU A 190 -17.15 -0.02 -15.18
N SER A 191 -17.33 1.29 -14.94
CA SER A 191 -18.52 2.01 -15.42
C SER A 191 -18.56 2.11 -16.94
N VAL A 192 -17.44 2.43 -17.60
CA VAL A 192 -17.33 2.52 -19.05
C VAL A 192 -17.59 1.15 -19.69
N TYR A 193 -16.97 0.10 -19.18
CA TYR A 193 -17.15 -1.26 -19.72
C TYR A 193 -18.56 -1.82 -19.50
N SER A 194 -19.28 -1.36 -18.47
CA SER A 194 -20.66 -1.76 -18.22
C SER A 194 -21.66 -1.11 -19.18
N GLN A 195 -21.35 0.08 -19.70
CA GLN A 195 -22.18 0.79 -20.68
C GLN A 195 -22.04 0.23 -22.09
N ASP A 196 -20.87 -0.33 -22.42
CA ASP A 196 -20.59 -0.93 -23.73
C ASP A 196 -21.27 -2.31 -23.93
N LYS A 197 -21.81 -2.90 -22.85
CA LYS A 197 -22.51 -4.19 -22.85
C LYS A 197 -24.04 -4.09 -22.78
N SER A 198 -24.60 -2.88 -22.74
CA SER A 198 -26.05 -2.63 -22.72
C SER A 198 -26.55 -2.17 -24.07
#